data_AF-A0A652YYR6-F1
#
_entry.id   AF-A0A652YYR6-F1
#
_cell.length_a   1.000
_cell.length_b   1.000
_cell.length_c   1.000
_cell.angle_alpha   90.00
_cell.angle_beta   90.00
_cell.angle_gamma   90.00
#
_symmetry.space_group_name_H-M   'P 1'
#
loop_
_entity.id
_entity.type
_entity.pdbx_description
1 polymer ?
#
loop_
_entity_poly.entity_id
_entity_poly.type
_entity_poly.pdbx_seq_one_letter_code
_entity_poly.pdbx_strand_id
1 'polypeptide(L)'
;MNRTTELAEFLDIALRGRIESVAELAEVTGGSMDTTEKTVARLEEFGFLSVADGVITYRRPDATVADVTQHILAGVAHDLESGIARTQGILQSLPKLLQAWEHGDSDVHGLPIDVMHGPFAAPDMYKIQASRSKPVASYACMPDTVPLYTVLAEKKPGSYWEENGGPNHDIRLIVSTVDANTELGRNQITHEINAGSQVRMHPNPPSFFWILDHTSVGIPFTWGEAWPSSMMSIQSPTLAGIMTWIYHRVWEEAVPVADHGHSWENPWDPILKLMNSGLTMESASIALGLTPRTGRRRVADAMRHYGVSSQFSLGAAWSASRGH
;
A
#
# COMPACT_ATOMS: atom_id res chain seq x y z
N MET A 1 -3.44 13.89 37.45
CA MET A 1 -4.72 13.41 36.88
C MET A 1 -4.81 13.91 35.45
N ASN A 2 -5.34 13.11 34.53
CA ASN A 2 -5.34 13.44 33.10
C ASN A 2 -6.47 14.44 32.81
N ARG A 3 -6.18 15.59 32.17
CA ARG A 3 -7.18 16.64 31.90
C ARG A 3 -8.41 16.13 31.14
N THR A 4 -8.25 15.09 30.33
CA THR A 4 -9.34 14.44 29.60
C THR A 4 -10.30 13.70 30.52
N THR A 5 -9.80 13.14 31.63
CA THR A 5 -10.61 12.44 32.64
C THR A 5 -11.46 13.42 33.44
N GLU A 6 -10.89 14.57 33.82
CA GLU A 6 -11.62 15.65 34.53
C GLU A 6 -12.77 16.23 33.68
N LEU A 7 -12.55 16.41 32.37
CA LEU A 7 -13.59 16.84 31.42
C LEU A 7 -14.72 15.80 31.27
N ALA A 8 -14.40 14.51 31.27
CA ALA A 8 -15.39 13.44 31.14
C ALA A 8 -16.24 13.32 32.41
N GLU A 9 -15.63 13.43 33.59
CA GLU A 9 -16.35 13.43 34.87
C GLU A 9 -17.28 14.65 35.00
N PHE A 10 -16.80 15.83 34.61
CA PHE A 10 -17.62 17.04 34.57
C PHE A 10 -18.82 16.89 33.63
N LEU A 11 -18.61 16.35 32.43
CA LEU A 11 -19.67 16.09 31.46
C LEU A 11 -20.67 15.01 31.96
N ASP A 12 -20.21 13.97 32.65
CA ASP A 12 -21.09 12.94 33.24
C ASP A 12 -22.04 13.55 34.29
N ILE A 13 -21.52 14.41 35.18
CA ILE A 13 -22.33 15.14 36.17
C ILE A 13 -23.37 16.02 35.46
N ALA A 14 -22.94 16.78 34.45
CA ALA A 14 -23.78 17.69 33.67
C ALA A 14 -24.93 16.93 32.96
N LEU A 15 -24.62 15.80 32.33
CA LEU A 15 -25.58 14.98 31.58
C LEU A 15 -26.58 14.25 32.49
N ARG A 16 -26.12 13.74 33.64
CA ARG A 16 -26.99 13.05 34.62
C ARG A 16 -27.98 14.00 35.27
N GLY A 17 -27.50 15.20 35.62
CA GLY A 17 -28.34 16.24 36.24
C GLY A 17 -29.23 16.98 35.25
N ARG A 18 -28.95 16.88 33.94
CA ARG A 18 -29.58 17.70 32.88
C ARG A 18 -29.56 19.18 33.24
N ILE A 19 -28.42 19.64 33.74
CA ILE A 19 -28.26 20.99 34.29
C ILE A 19 -28.33 22.02 33.15
N GLU A 20 -29.25 22.97 33.23
CA GLU A 20 -29.51 23.87 32.09
C GLU A 20 -28.75 25.20 32.21
N SER A 21 -28.04 25.47 33.31
CA SER A 21 -27.30 26.72 33.51
C SER A 21 -25.87 26.51 34.03
N VAL A 22 -24.97 27.42 33.66
CA VAL A 22 -23.56 27.39 34.11
C VAL A 22 -23.46 27.63 35.63
N ALA A 23 -24.33 28.47 36.19
CA ALA A 23 -24.35 28.77 37.62
C ALA A 23 -24.71 27.54 38.47
N GLU A 24 -25.73 26.81 38.05
CA GLU A 24 -26.13 25.55 38.70
C GLU A 24 -25.06 24.47 38.56
N LEU A 25 -24.37 24.42 37.41
CA LEU A 25 -23.24 23.52 37.19
C LEU A 25 -22.06 23.82 38.14
N ALA A 26 -21.77 25.10 38.39
CA ALA A 26 -20.74 25.50 39.34
C ALA A 26 -21.09 25.07 40.78
N GLU A 27 -22.36 25.22 41.18
CA GLU A 27 -22.85 24.74 42.48
C GLU A 27 -22.73 23.22 42.62
N VAL A 28 -23.21 22.45 41.64
CA VAL A 28 -23.25 20.98 41.70
C VAL A 28 -21.85 20.37 41.63
N THR A 29 -20.93 20.98 40.88
CA THR A 29 -19.54 20.50 40.76
C THR A 29 -18.63 21.04 41.86
N GLY A 30 -19.12 21.96 42.71
CA GLY A 30 -18.33 22.61 43.76
C GLY A 30 -17.21 23.51 43.20
N GLY A 31 -17.28 23.88 41.93
CA GLY A 31 -16.28 24.69 41.22
C GLY A 31 -16.58 26.19 41.31
N SER A 32 -15.58 27.02 41.00
CA SER A 32 -15.82 28.45 40.81
C SER A 32 -16.51 28.71 39.46
N MET A 33 -17.25 29.81 39.37
CA MET A 33 -17.92 30.22 38.11
C MET A 33 -16.94 30.32 36.94
N ASP A 34 -15.78 30.98 37.15
CA ASP A 34 -14.73 31.14 36.12
C ASP A 34 -14.15 29.80 35.64
N THR A 35 -13.98 28.81 36.53
CA THR A 35 -13.47 27.49 36.14
C THR A 35 -14.53 26.69 35.38
N THR A 36 -15.79 26.82 35.80
CA THR A 36 -16.95 26.16 35.19
C THR A 36 -17.19 26.71 33.79
N GLU A 37 -17.15 28.03 33.60
CA GLU A 37 -17.26 28.70 32.30
C GLU A 37 -16.17 28.22 31.32
N LYS A 38 -14.91 28.14 31.79
CA LYS A 38 -13.80 27.62 30.96
C LYS A 38 -14.00 26.16 30.54
N THR A 39 -14.58 25.35 31.43
CA THR A 39 -14.83 23.92 31.16
C THR A 39 -16.00 23.74 30.20
N VAL A 40 -17.06 24.53 30.36
CA VAL A 40 -18.22 24.58 29.46
C VAL A 40 -17.80 25.05 28.07
N ALA A 41 -16.99 26.12 27.96
CA ALA A 41 -16.47 26.60 26.67
C ALA A 41 -15.64 25.52 25.95
N ARG A 42 -14.85 24.73 26.70
CA ARG A 42 -14.09 23.60 26.14
C ARG A 42 -15.00 22.48 25.62
N LEU A 43 -16.07 22.17 26.34
CA LEU A 43 -17.06 21.15 25.92
C LEU A 43 -17.89 21.63 24.72
N GLU A 44 -18.11 22.93 24.60
CA GLU A 44 -18.72 23.57 23.43
C GLU A 44 -17.80 23.50 22.20
N GLU A 45 -16.50 23.80 22.35
CA GLU A 45 -15.50 23.59 21.29
C GLU A 45 -15.46 22.14 20.79
N PHE A 46 -15.61 21.17 21.69
CA PHE A 46 -15.70 19.75 21.34
C PHE A 46 -17.08 19.31 20.85
N GLY A 47 -18.09 20.19 20.86
CA GLY A 47 -19.43 19.92 20.36
C GLY A 47 -20.31 19.03 21.25
N PHE A 48 -19.96 18.85 22.52
CA PHE A 48 -20.78 18.07 23.47
C PHE A 48 -21.98 18.86 24.00
N LEU A 49 -21.90 20.18 23.97
CA LEU A 49 -22.97 21.09 24.36
C LEU A 49 -22.90 22.38 23.54
N SER A 50 -23.91 23.22 23.67
CA SER A 50 -23.92 24.62 23.21
C SER A 50 -24.55 25.51 24.25
N VAL A 51 -24.09 26.74 24.39
CA VAL A 51 -24.65 27.72 25.31
C VAL A 51 -25.28 28.87 24.53
N ALA A 52 -26.58 29.09 24.73
CA ALA A 52 -27.31 30.21 24.14
C ALA A 52 -28.17 30.88 25.22
N ASP A 53 -28.08 32.20 25.34
CA ASP A 53 -28.84 32.99 26.32
C ASP A 53 -28.74 32.47 27.78
N GLY A 54 -27.58 31.90 28.14
CA GLY A 54 -27.32 31.31 29.46
C GLY A 54 -27.88 29.90 29.67
N VAL A 55 -28.51 29.32 28.64
CA VAL A 55 -29.07 27.96 28.65
C VAL A 55 -28.12 26.99 27.96
N ILE A 56 -27.82 25.88 28.63
CA ILE A 56 -26.98 24.79 28.12
C ILE A 56 -27.85 23.77 27.42
N THR A 57 -27.56 23.52 26.14
CA THR A 57 -28.17 22.43 25.37
C THR A 57 -27.14 21.34 25.10
N TYR A 58 -27.44 20.12 25.54
CA TYR A 58 -26.53 18.98 25.37
C TYR A 58 -26.74 18.27 24.04
N ARG A 59 -25.64 17.89 23.40
CA ARG A 59 -25.65 16.91 22.30
C ARG A 59 -25.43 15.50 22.83
N ARG A 60 -25.87 14.54 22.03
CA ARG A 60 -25.71 13.12 22.27
C ARG A 60 -24.21 12.75 22.22
N PRO A 61 -23.60 12.25 23.31
CA PRO A 61 -22.17 11.98 23.35
C PRO A 61 -21.70 10.96 22.30
N ASP A 62 -22.53 9.95 21.99
CA ASP A 62 -22.28 8.97 20.94
C ASP A 62 -22.17 9.63 19.55
N ALA A 63 -23.06 10.57 19.24
CA ALA A 63 -23.02 11.31 17.98
C ALA A 63 -21.83 12.27 17.92
N THR A 64 -21.57 13.03 19.00
CA THR A 64 -20.43 13.98 19.04
C THR A 64 -19.09 13.24 18.90
N VAL A 65 -18.89 12.12 19.60
CA VAL A 65 -17.65 11.33 19.48
C VAL A 65 -17.51 10.74 18.08
N ALA A 66 -18.60 10.27 17.46
CA ALA A 66 -18.58 9.77 16.09
C ALA A 66 -18.18 10.86 15.09
N ASP A 67 -18.76 12.06 15.20
CA ASP A 67 -18.45 13.21 14.33
C ASP A 67 -16.99 13.64 14.46
N VAL A 68 -16.48 13.76 15.70
CA VAL A 68 -15.07 14.11 15.95
C VAL A 68 -14.14 13.04 15.39
N THR A 69 -14.48 11.76 15.58
CA THR A 69 -13.69 10.64 15.06
C THR A 69 -13.66 10.65 13.54
N GLN A 70 -14.81 10.85 12.88
CA GLN A 70 -14.89 10.97 11.42
C GLN A 70 -14.08 12.17 10.91
N HIS A 71 -14.15 13.31 11.58
CA HIS A 71 -13.40 14.51 11.19
C HIS A 71 -11.89 14.30 11.32
N ILE A 72 -11.43 13.68 12.41
CA ILE A 72 -10.01 13.33 12.59
C ILE A 72 -9.55 12.35 11.52
N LEU A 73 -10.32 11.28 11.28
CA LEU A 73 -9.98 10.28 10.26
C LEU A 73 -9.94 10.89 8.85
N ALA A 74 -10.89 11.77 8.52
CA ALA A 74 -10.90 12.49 7.25
C ALA A 74 -9.69 13.43 7.11
N GLY A 75 -9.32 14.13 8.19
CA GLY A 75 -8.12 14.97 8.22
C GLY A 75 -6.84 14.16 8.01
N VAL A 76 -6.68 13.05 8.74
CA VAL A 76 -5.52 12.15 8.59
C VAL A 76 -5.45 11.56 7.18
N ALA A 77 -6.57 11.14 6.61
CA ALA A 77 -6.62 10.64 5.24
C ALA A 77 -6.21 11.73 4.23
N HIS A 78 -6.73 12.94 4.40
CA HIS A 78 -6.38 14.08 3.55
C HIS A 78 -4.91 14.48 3.65
N ASP A 79 -4.35 14.48 4.87
CA ASP A 79 -2.94 14.76 5.12
C ASP A 79 -2.05 13.69 4.48
N LEU A 80 -2.45 12.41 4.56
CA LEU A 80 -1.75 11.31 3.92
C LEU A 80 -1.78 11.44 2.40
N GLU A 81 -2.94 11.68 1.80
CA GLU A 81 -3.09 11.92 0.35
C GLU A 81 -2.25 13.11 -0.12
N SER A 82 -2.29 14.22 0.63
CA SER A 82 -1.50 15.42 0.35
C SER A 82 0.00 15.15 0.49
N GLY A 83 0.41 14.36 1.48
CA GLY A 83 1.79 13.93 1.67
C GLY A 83 2.29 13.05 0.53
N ILE A 84 1.47 12.10 0.07
CA ILE A 84 1.75 11.25 -1.09
C ILE A 84 1.90 12.12 -2.34
N ALA A 85 0.94 12.99 -2.62
CA ALA A 85 0.97 13.87 -3.79
C ALA A 85 2.19 14.80 -3.78
N ARG A 86 2.55 15.35 -2.62
CA ARG A 86 3.76 16.17 -2.44
C ARG A 86 5.03 15.36 -2.71
N THR A 87 5.11 14.15 -2.18
CA THR A 87 6.26 13.24 -2.40
C THR A 87 6.39 12.88 -3.87
N GLN A 88 5.28 12.55 -4.53
CA GLN A 88 5.24 12.30 -5.97
C GLN A 88 5.69 13.52 -6.77
N GLY A 89 5.25 14.73 -6.41
CA GLY A 89 5.70 15.97 -7.05
C GLY A 89 7.21 16.20 -6.93
N ILE A 90 7.79 15.90 -5.77
CA ILE A 90 9.25 15.96 -5.57
C ILE A 90 9.95 14.92 -6.45
N LEU A 91 9.48 13.67 -6.45
CA LEU A 91 10.05 12.61 -7.29
C LEU A 91 9.97 12.94 -8.79
N GLN A 92 8.88 13.56 -9.24
CA GLN A 92 8.74 14.04 -10.63
C GLN A 92 9.74 15.15 -10.99
N SER A 93 10.16 15.96 -10.02
CA SER A 93 11.15 17.02 -10.24
C SER A 93 12.60 16.52 -10.25
N LEU A 94 12.86 15.34 -9.65
CA LEU A 94 14.20 14.81 -9.44
C LEU A 94 15.00 14.62 -10.74
N PRO A 95 14.45 14.07 -11.85
CA PRO A 95 15.21 13.91 -13.09
C PRO A 95 15.72 15.24 -13.65
N LYS A 96 14.89 16.29 -13.61
CA LYS A 96 15.27 17.63 -14.06
C LYS A 96 16.34 18.27 -13.17
N LEU A 97 16.24 18.06 -11.85
CA LEU A 97 17.24 18.57 -10.89
C LEU A 97 18.59 17.88 -11.05
N LEU A 98 18.59 16.55 -11.25
CA LEU A 98 19.81 15.79 -11.54
C LEU A 98 20.46 16.26 -12.85
N GLN A 99 19.65 16.47 -13.90
CA GLN A 99 20.13 17.01 -15.17
C GLN A 99 20.69 18.42 -15.03
N ALA A 100 20.04 19.30 -14.26
CA ALA A 100 20.52 20.66 -14.01
C ALA A 100 21.83 20.67 -13.20
N TRP A 101 21.97 19.74 -12.24
CA TRP A 101 23.18 19.58 -11.44
C TRP A 101 24.38 19.15 -12.30
N GLU A 102 24.20 18.21 -13.24
CA GLU A 102 25.24 17.80 -14.20
C GLU A 102 25.76 18.95 -15.08
N HIS A 103 24.88 19.89 -15.47
CA HIS A 103 25.28 21.03 -16.29
C HIS A 103 26.04 22.10 -15.47
N GLY A 104 25.91 22.09 -14.14
CA GLY A 104 26.52 23.06 -13.24
C GLY A 104 27.84 22.62 -12.61
N ASP A 105 28.20 21.34 -12.68
CA ASP A 105 29.32 20.78 -11.90
C ASP A 105 30.24 19.93 -12.80
N SER A 106 31.22 20.58 -13.44
CA SER A 106 32.18 19.91 -14.33
C SER A 106 33.31 19.17 -13.58
N ASP A 107 33.35 19.18 -12.25
CA ASP A 107 34.52 18.70 -11.48
C ASP A 107 34.22 17.89 -10.19
N VAL A 108 32.96 17.50 -9.94
CA VAL A 108 32.64 16.54 -8.85
C VAL A 108 32.09 15.27 -9.47
N HIS A 109 32.60 14.11 -9.04
CA HIS A 109 32.08 12.81 -9.46
C HIS A 109 30.57 12.74 -9.22
N GLY A 110 29.83 12.88 -10.32
CA GLY A 110 28.39 12.76 -10.41
C GLY A 110 27.84 11.60 -9.58
N LEU A 111 26.64 11.72 -9.00
CA LEU A 111 25.83 10.51 -8.78
C LEU A 111 25.90 9.69 -10.08
N PRO A 112 26.37 8.43 -10.07
CA PRO A 112 26.47 7.65 -11.30
C PRO A 112 25.06 7.45 -11.86
N ILE A 113 24.74 8.19 -12.92
CA ILE A 113 23.46 8.16 -13.61
C ILE A 113 23.70 7.61 -15.01
N ASP A 114 23.09 6.46 -15.30
CA ASP A 114 23.02 5.91 -16.65
C ASP A 114 21.62 6.17 -17.20
N VAL A 115 21.53 6.62 -18.46
CA VAL A 115 20.25 6.84 -19.14
C VAL A 115 20.16 5.93 -20.37
N MET A 116 18.99 5.35 -20.59
CA MET A 116 18.70 4.54 -21.77
C MET A 116 17.36 4.91 -22.38
N HIS A 117 17.34 4.99 -23.71
CA HIS A 117 16.15 5.22 -24.50
C HIS A 117 15.95 4.07 -25.49
N GLY A 118 14.69 3.73 -25.75
CA GLY A 118 14.30 2.71 -26.71
C GLY A 118 13.11 1.86 -26.23
N PRO A 119 12.53 1.06 -27.12
CA PRO A 119 11.34 0.24 -26.80
C PRO A 119 11.59 -0.83 -25.73
N PHE A 120 12.85 -1.14 -25.43
CA PHE A 120 13.26 -2.10 -24.39
C PHE A 120 14.18 -1.46 -23.33
N ALA A 121 14.13 -0.14 -23.17
CA ALA A 121 15.00 0.57 -22.23
C ALA A 121 14.91 0.02 -20.79
N ALA A 122 13.71 -0.34 -20.34
CA ALA A 122 13.45 -0.97 -19.05
C ALA A 122 14.24 -2.27 -18.81
N PRO A 123 13.99 -3.36 -19.55
CA PRO A 123 14.71 -4.61 -19.34
C PRO A 123 16.19 -4.55 -19.71
N ASP A 124 16.58 -3.77 -20.72
CA ASP A 124 17.98 -3.66 -21.15
C ASP A 124 18.82 -2.91 -20.11
N MET A 125 18.31 -1.79 -19.56
CA MET A 125 18.99 -1.08 -18.47
C MET A 125 19.14 -1.99 -17.25
N TYR A 126 18.07 -2.68 -16.85
CA TYR A 126 18.13 -3.63 -15.73
C TYR A 126 19.22 -4.67 -15.95
N LYS A 127 19.26 -5.30 -17.13
CA LYS A 127 20.23 -6.36 -17.44
C LYS A 127 21.67 -5.85 -17.39
N ILE A 128 21.94 -4.66 -17.93
CA ILE A 128 23.27 -4.04 -17.88
C ILE A 128 23.69 -3.81 -16.42
N GLN A 129 22.81 -3.24 -15.61
CA GLN A 129 23.14 -2.90 -14.21
C GLN A 129 23.31 -4.16 -13.36
N ALA A 130 22.40 -5.12 -13.47
CA ALA A 130 22.48 -6.40 -12.76
C ALA A 130 23.74 -7.20 -13.17
N SER A 131 24.17 -7.13 -14.43
CA SER A 131 25.41 -7.78 -14.88
C SER A 131 26.66 -7.12 -14.32
N ARG A 132 26.65 -5.78 -14.14
CA ARG A 132 27.77 -5.00 -13.59
C ARG A 132 27.91 -5.21 -12.09
N SER A 133 26.81 -5.14 -11.33
CA SER A 133 26.84 -5.24 -9.87
C SER A 133 26.77 -6.66 -9.33
N LYS A 134 26.20 -7.61 -10.09
CA LYS A 134 25.91 -8.99 -9.67
C LYS A 134 25.21 -9.03 -8.30
N PRO A 135 24.03 -8.43 -8.20
CA PRO A 135 23.43 -8.14 -6.92
C PRO A 135 22.90 -9.41 -6.26
N VAL A 136 22.87 -9.41 -4.94
CA VAL A 136 22.29 -10.48 -4.13
C VAL A 136 20.81 -10.20 -3.89
N ALA A 137 20.39 -8.94 -3.80
CA ALA A 137 18.99 -8.55 -3.70
C ALA A 137 18.53 -7.78 -4.95
N SER A 138 17.39 -8.17 -5.52
CA SER A 138 16.77 -7.47 -6.65
C SER A 138 15.26 -7.43 -6.53
N TYR A 139 14.73 -6.22 -6.40
CA TYR A 139 13.28 -5.97 -6.27
C TYR A 139 12.79 -5.25 -7.50
N ALA A 140 11.77 -5.79 -8.17
CA ALA A 140 11.22 -5.19 -9.38
C ALA A 140 9.70 -5.12 -9.35
N CYS A 141 9.16 -4.02 -9.87
CA CYS A 141 7.74 -3.83 -10.11
C CYS A 141 7.53 -3.64 -11.61
N MET A 142 6.68 -4.45 -12.22
CA MET A 142 6.47 -4.52 -13.67
C MET A 142 4.96 -4.50 -13.97
N PRO A 143 4.38 -3.32 -14.24
CA PRO A 143 2.95 -3.20 -14.53
C PRO A 143 2.52 -3.78 -15.87
N ASP A 144 3.42 -3.83 -16.85
CA ASP A 144 3.22 -4.53 -18.12
C ASP A 144 4.43 -5.44 -18.38
N THR A 145 4.23 -6.75 -18.40
CA THR A 145 5.29 -7.72 -18.69
C THR A 145 5.19 -8.33 -20.09
N VAL A 146 4.13 -8.03 -20.85
CA VAL A 146 3.86 -8.68 -22.14
C VAL A 146 5.00 -8.46 -23.14
N PRO A 147 5.55 -7.24 -23.33
CA PRO A 147 6.65 -7.03 -24.27
C PRO A 147 7.90 -7.83 -23.90
N LEU A 148 8.25 -7.89 -22.61
CA LEU A 148 9.41 -8.65 -22.13
C LEU A 148 9.21 -10.15 -22.34
N TYR A 149 8.08 -10.68 -21.86
CA TYR A 149 7.84 -12.10 -21.83
C TYR A 149 7.66 -12.67 -23.24
N THR A 150 7.13 -11.88 -24.18
CA THR A 150 7.04 -12.26 -25.60
C THR A 150 8.44 -12.52 -26.17
N VAL A 151 9.37 -11.58 -25.94
CA VAL A 151 10.75 -11.72 -26.41
C VAL A 151 11.47 -12.90 -25.74
N LEU A 152 11.25 -13.11 -24.44
CA LEU A 152 11.83 -14.24 -23.71
C LEU A 152 11.30 -15.57 -24.26
N ALA A 153 9.99 -15.70 -24.45
CA ALA A 153 9.37 -16.92 -24.99
C ALA A 153 9.91 -17.28 -26.39
N GLU A 154 10.15 -16.29 -27.25
CA GLU A 154 10.68 -16.51 -28.60
C GLU A 154 12.18 -16.83 -28.63
N LYS A 155 12.98 -16.14 -27.81
CA LYS A 155 14.44 -16.18 -27.94
C LYS A 155 15.13 -17.10 -26.94
N LYS A 156 14.70 -17.08 -25.69
CA LYS A 156 15.32 -17.81 -24.59
C LYS A 156 14.36 -17.88 -23.39
N PRO A 157 13.45 -18.87 -23.37
CA PRO A 157 12.58 -19.08 -22.22
C PRO A 157 13.45 -19.44 -21.01
N GLY A 158 13.16 -18.85 -19.86
CA GLY A 158 13.96 -19.01 -18.64
C GLY A 158 14.00 -17.74 -17.82
N SER A 159 14.49 -17.85 -16.59
CA SER A 159 14.76 -16.68 -15.75
C SER A 159 16.21 -16.23 -15.94
N TYR A 160 16.43 -14.92 -15.90
CA TYR A 160 17.79 -14.37 -15.82
C TYR A 160 18.58 -14.96 -14.63
N TRP A 161 17.89 -15.30 -13.54
CA TRP A 161 18.50 -15.74 -12.29
C TRP A 161 18.88 -17.21 -12.26
N GLU A 162 18.40 -18.04 -13.19
CA GLU A 162 18.85 -19.45 -13.31
C GLU A 162 20.36 -19.53 -13.61
N GLU A 163 20.88 -18.57 -14.38
CA GLU A 163 22.30 -18.54 -14.78
C GLU A 163 23.14 -17.57 -13.95
N ASN A 164 22.51 -16.53 -13.37
CA ASN A 164 23.21 -15.41 -12.74
C ASN A 164 22.97 -15.31 -11.23
N GLY A 165 22.09 -16.14 -10.66
CA GLY A 165 21.76 -16.15 -9.24
C GLY A 165 22.87 -16.76 -8.37
N GLY A 166 23.19 -16.09 -7.26
CA GLY A 166 24.01 -16.66 -6.19
C GLY A 166 23.17 -17.49 -5.22
N PRO A 167 23.80 -18.34 -4.37
CA PRO A 167 23.10 -19.30 -3.50
C PRO A 167 22.13 -18.70 -2.47
N ASN A 168 22.19 -17.38 -2.22
CA ASN A 168 21.35 -16.68 -1.23
C ASN A 168 20.72 -15.41 -1.82
N HIS A 169 20.40 -15.39 -3.12
CA HIS A 169 19.77 -14.23 -3.71
C HIS A 169 18.33 -14.00 -3.19
N ASP A 170 17.97 -12.74 -2.95
CA ASP A 170 16.61 -12.30 -2.59
C ASP A 170 16.00 -11.57 -3.78
N ILE A 171 15.36 -12.34 -4.66
CA ILE A 171 14.72 -11.81 -5.87
C ILE A 171 13.22 -11.71 -5.62
N ARG A 172 12.67 -10.51 -5.81
CA ARG A 172 11.25 -10.24 -5.59
C ARG A 172 10.66 -9.49 -6.78
N LEU A 173 9.57 -10.02 -7.31
CA LEU A 173 8.91 -9.49 -8.49
C LEU A 173 7.44 -9.18 -8.18
N ILE A 174 7.01 -7.95 -8.48
CA ILE A 174 5.61 -7.55 -8.53
C ILE A 174 5.21 -7.45 -10.00
N VAL A 175 4.19 -8.19 -10.40
CA VAL A 175 3.63 -8.17 -11.76
C VAL A 175 2.15 -7.81 -11.71
N SER A 176 1.59 -7.36 -12.83
CA SER A 176 0.15 -7.11 -12.90
C SER A 176 -0.64 -8.43 -12.77
N THR A 177 -1.82 -8.38 -12.15
CA THR A 177 -2.72 -9.54 -12.13
C THR A 177 -3.21 -9.92 -13.53
N VAL A 178 -3.28 -8.97 -14.45
CA VAL A 178 -3.72 -9.21 -15.82
C VAL A 178 -2.67 -10.07 -16.55
N ASP A 179 -1.41 -9.66 -16.52
CA ASP A 179 -0.35 -10.35 -17.26
C ASP A 179 -0.04 -11.71 -16.65
N ALA A 180 0.00 -11.79 -15.32
CA ALA A 180 0.23 -13.04 -14.61
C ALA A 180 -0.82 -14.13 -14.91
N ASN A 181 -2.02 -13.74 -15.33
CA ASN A 181 -3.10 -14.64 -15.70
C ASN A 181 -3.13 -15.01 -17.19
N THR A 182 -2.20 -14.51 -17.99
CA THR A 182 -2.00 -14.99 -19.36
C THR A 182 -1.20 -16.29 -19.37
N GLU A 183 -1.29 -17.09 -20.43
CA GLU A 183 -0.44 -18.29 -20.57
C GLU A 183 1.05 -17.92 -20.62
N LEU A 184 1.36 -16.86 -21.36
CA LEU A 184 2.70 -16.28 -21.44
C LEU A 184 3.26 -15.91 -20.05
N GLY A 185 2.47 -15.17 -19.26
CA GLY A 185 2.82 -14.78 -17.90
C GLY A 185 3.00 -15.96 -16.96
N ARG A 186 2.08 -16.93 -16.97
CA ARG A 186 2.20 -18.14 -16.12
C ARG A 186 3.47 -18.94 -16.42
N ASN A 187 3.79 -19.12 -17.70
CA ASN A 187 4.97 -19.86 -18.11
C ASN A 187 6.24 -19.15 -17.63
N GLN A 188 6.34 -17.84 -17.85
CA GLN A 188 7.50 -17.08 -17.39
C GLN A 188 7.62 -17.01 -15.86
N ILE A 189 6.52 -16.78 -15.14
CA ILE A 189 6.49 -16.77 -13.67
C ILE A 189 6.96 -18.12 -13.10
N THR A 190 6.62 -19.23 -13.76
CA THR A 190 7.11 -20.56 -13.36
C THR A 190 8.63 -20.63 -13.45
N HIS A 191 9.24 -20.07 -14.50
CA HIS A 191 10.71 -19.97 -14.58
C HIS A 191 11.29 -19.10 -13.46
N GLU A 192 10.68 -17.95 -13.16
CA GLU A 192 11.14 -17.08 -12.06
C GLU A 192 11.09 -17.78 -10.70
N ILE A 193 9.99 -18.48 -10.39
CA ILE A 193 9.82 -19.24 -9.13
C ILE A 193 10.84 -20.38 -9.05
N ASN A 194 11.03 -21.14 -10.13
CA ASN A 194 12.03 -22.22 -10.17
C ASN A 194 13.46 -21.69 -9.99
N ALA A 195 13.72 -20.45 -10.40
CA ALA A 195 14.98 -19.76 -10.19
C ALA A 195 15.15 -19.20 -8.77
N GLY A 196 14.19 -19.43 -7.85
CA GLY A 196 14.23 -18.94 -6.47
C GLY A 196 13.59 -17.56 -6.26
N SER A 197 12.97 -16.97 -7.29
CA SER A 197 12.33 -15.66 -7.17
C SER A 197 10.98 -15.74 -6.47
N GLN A 198 10.70 -14.78 -5.61
CA GLN A 198 9.38 -14.59 -5.02
C GLN A 198 8.55 -13.70 -5.95
N VAL A 199 7.40 -14.19 -6.39
CA VAL A 199 6.52 -13.44 -7.30
C VAL A 199 5.21 -13.10 -6.60
N ARG A 200 4.81 -11.83 -6.65
CA ARG A 200 3.47 -11.37 -6.24
C ARG A 200 2.77 -10.67 -7.38
N MET A 201 1.45 -10.76 -7.39
CA MET A 201 0.58 -10.08 -8.34
C MET A 201 -0.11 -8.91 -7.66
N HIS A 202 -0.18 -7.79 -8.36
CA HIS A 202 -0.88 -6.59 -7.90
C HIS A 202 -1.85 -6.10 -8.98
N PRO A 203 -3.10 -5.71 -8.66
CA PRO A 203 -4.11 -5.35 -9.66
C PRO A 203 -3.78 -4.05 -10.40
N ASN A 204 -3.06 -3.13 -9.75
CA ASN A 204 -2.67 -1.86 -10.34
C ASN A 204 -1.24 -1.46 -9.90
N PRO A 205 -0.18 -2.14 -10.40
CA PRO A 205 1.20 -1.84 -9.99
C PRO A 205 1.56 -0.40 -10.42
N PRO A 206 2.20 0.41 -9.54
CA PRO A 206 2.19 1.87 -9.71
C PRO A 206 3.11 2.41 -10.81
N SER A 207 4.16 1.70 -11.19
CA SER A 207 5.11 2.07 -12.25
C SER A 207 6.08 0.92 -12.51
N PHE A 208 6.72 0.88 -13.68
CA PHE A 208 7.91 0.04 -13.85
C PHE A 208 9.06 0.63 -13.05
N PHE A 209 9.71 -0.15 -12.17
CA PHE A 209 10.96 0.24 -11.52
C PHE A 209 11.67 -0.97 -10.92
N TRP A 210 12.96 -0.84 -10.63
CA TRP A 210 13.73 -1.88 -9.95
C TRP A 210 14.75 -1.30 -8.95
N ILE A 211 15.19 -2.13 -8.02
CA ILE A 211 16.15 -1.81 -6.96
C ILE A 211 17.15 -2.96 -6.87
N LEU A 212 18.45 -2.66 -6.83
CA LEU A 212 19.52 -3.65 -6.66
C LEU A 212 20.30 -3.36 -5.37
N ASP A 213 20.46 -4.38 -4.51
CA ASP A 213 21.21 -4.35 -3.24
C ASP A 213 20.92 -3.16 -2.31
N HIS A 214 19.77 -2.50 -2.46
CA HIS A 214 19.45 -1.23 -1.78
C HIS A 214 20.48 -0.11 -2.02
N THR A 215 21.20 -0.15 -3.13
CA THR A 215 22.24 0.83 -3.47
C THR A 215 22.02 1.52 -4.81
N SER A 216 21.29 0.88 -5.73
CA SER A 216 20.92 1.46 -7.01
C SER A 216 19.46 1.21 -7.35
N VAL A 217 18.90 2.11 -8.15
CA VAL A 217 17.52 2.03 -8.63
C VAL A 217 17.43 2.34 -10.10
N GLY A 218 16.50 1.70 -10.78
CA GLY A 218 16.07 2.06 -12.11
C GLY A 218 14.66 2.61 -12.06
N ILE A 219 14.50 3.85 -12.52
CA ILE A 219 13.20 4.53 -12.58
C ILE A 219 12.96 5.09 -13.98
N PRO A 220 11.69 5.18 -14.42
CA PRO A 220 11.36 5.80 -15.69
C PRO A 220 11.48 7.31 -15.58
N PHE A 221 11.61 7.97 -16.73
CA PHE A 221 11.54 9.43 -16.79
C PHE A 221 10.17 9.96 -16.37
N THR A 222 9.12 9.17 -16.66
CA THR A 222 7.74 9.47 -16.28
C THR A 222 7.22 8.34 -15.39
N TRP A 223 7.01 8.64 -14.11
CA TRP A 223 6.41 7.68 -13.18
C TRP A 223 4.99 7.32 -13.58
N GLY A 224 4.63 6.04 -13.50
CA GLY A 224 3.32 5.52 -13.89
C GLY A 224 3.27 4.89 -15.28
N GLU A 225 4.33 5.03 -16.08
CA GLU A 225 4.45 4.28 -17.32
C GLU A 225 4.56 2.78 -17.02
N ALA A 226 3.63 2.01 -17.57
CA ALA A 226 3.62 0.55 -17.43
C ALA A 226 4.79 -0.10 -18.19
N TRP A 227 5.14 0.47 -19.35
CA TRP A 227 6.25 0.06 -20.19
C TRP A 227 7.03 1.29 -20.70
N PRO A 228 8.03 1.78 -19.95
CA PRO A 228 8.71 3.04 -20.27
C PRO A 228 9.73 2.88 -21.39
N SER A 229 9.74 3.83 -22.33
CA SER A 229 10.73 3.91 -23.39
C SER A 229 12.01 4.64 -23.00
N SER A 230 12.05 5.20 -21.78
CA SER A 230 13.15 6.01 -21.25
C SER A 230 13.37 5.69 -19.78
N MET A 231 14.56 5.21 -19.44
CA MET A 231 14.92 4.76 -18.10
C MET A 231 16.20 5.43 -17.62
N MET A 232 16.24 5.68 -16.31
CA MET A 232 17.40 6.20 -15.61
C MET A 232 17.80 5.21 -14.51
N SER A 233 19.05 4.80 -14.49
CA SER A 233 19.66 4.07 -13.38
C SER A 233 20.46 5.03 -12.54
N ILE A 234 20.20 5.07 -11.24
CA ILE A 234 20.84 6.01 -10.30
C ILE A 234 21.48 5.19 -9.18
N GLN A 235 22.78 5.35 -9.00
CA GLN A 235 23.49 4.75 -7.85
C GLN A 235 23.42 5.70 -6.65
N SER A 236 22.40 5.49 -5.80
CA SER A 236 22.17 6.28 -4.59
C SER A 236 21.50 5.41 -3.51
N PRO A 237 22.21 5.07 -2.41
CA PRO A 237 21.62 4.35 -1.29
C PRO A 237 20.42 5.07 -0.66
N THR A 238 20.44 6.41 -0.63
CA THR A 238 19.32 7.21 -0.11
C THR A 238 18.08 7.03 -0.96
N LEU A 239 18.21 7.16 -2.29
CA LEU A 239 17.08 6.97 -3.20
C LEU A 239 16.61 5.51 -3.19
N ALA A 240 17.55 4.56 -3.15
CA ALA A 240 17.23 3.14 -3.03
C ALA A 240 16.46 2.82 -1.74
N GLY A 241 16.79 3.46 -0.62
CA GLY A 241 16.02 3.35 0.63
C GLY A 241 14.58 3.83 0.49
N ILE A 242 14.36 4.99 -0.15
CA ILE A 242 13.02 5.53 -0.43
C ILE A 242 12.24 4.58 -1.35
N MET A 243 12.85 4.15 -2.45
CA MET A 243 12.22 3.22 -3.39
C MET A 243 11.93 1.86 -2.76
N THR A 244 12.80 1.38 -1.86
CA THR A 244 12.58 0.15 -1.09
C THR A 244 11.36 0.29 -0.17
N TRP A 245 11.20 1.45 0.47
CA TRP A 245 10.01 1.72 1.28
C TRP A 245 8.72 1.72 0.44
N ILE A 246 8.73 2.36 -0.73
CA ILE A 246 7.60 2.34 -1.68
C ILE A 246 7.32 0.90 -2.11
N TYR A 247 8.37 0.16 -2.49
CA TYR A 247 8.27 -1.24 -2.90
C TYR A 247 7.60 -2.11 -1.83
N HIS A 248 8.01 -1.97 -0.57
CA HIS A 248 7.42 -2.76 0.52
C HIS A 248 5.93 -2.48 0.71
N ARG A 249 5.48 -1.24 0.53
CA ARG A 249 4.04 -0.91 0.58
C ARG A 249 3.26 -1.66 -0.51
N VAL A 250 3.73 -1.59 -1.76
CA VAL A 250 3.11 -2.32 -2.89
C VAL A 250 3.19 -3.83 -2.67
N TRP A 251 4.30 -4.33 -2.12
CA TRP A 251 4.53 -5.75 -1.85
C TRP A 251 3.56 -6.32 -0.80
N GLU A 252 3.30 -5.58 0.28
CA GLU A 252 2.35 -5.93 1.33
C GLU A 252 0.91 -6.07 0.78
N GLU A 253 0.52 -5.16 -0.11
CA GLU A 253 -0.78 -5.17 -0.77
C GLU A 253 -0.91 -6.31 -1.79
N ALA A 254 0.18 -6.61 -2.52
CA ALA A 254 0.23 -7.66 -3.53
C ALA A 254 -0.09 -9.06 -2.98
N VAL A 255 -0.58 -9.93 -3.86
CA VAL A 255 -0.92 -11.32 -3.54
C VAL A 255 0.18 -12.25 -4.02
N PRO A 256 0.76 -13.11 -3.17
CA PRO A 256 1.76 -14.06 -3.62
C PRO A 256 1.19 -15.05 -4.62
N VAL A 257 1.93 -15.25 -5.71
CA VAL A 257 1.76 -16.43 -6.56
C VAL A 257 2.23 -17.60 -5.71
N ALA A 258 1.35 -18.57 -5.49
CA ALA A 258 1.68 -19.69 -4.62
C ALA A 258 2.85 -20.49 -5.22
N ASP A 259 3.98 -20.49 -4.53
CA ASP A 259 4.83 -21.68 -4.48
C ASP A 259 4.04 -22.77 -3.73
N HIS A 260 4.22 -24.04 -4.07
CA HIS A 260 3.48 -25.16 -3.49
C HIS A 260 3.68 -25.33 -1.96
N GLY A 261 4.41 -24.43 -1.29
CA GLY A 261 4.84 -24.53 0.12
C GLY A 261 4.36 -23.45 1.12
N HIS A 262 3.62 -22.39 0.74
CA HIS A 262 3.10 -21.42 1.73
C HIS A 262 1.73 -21.84 2.29
N SER A 263 1.70 -22.24 3.57
CA SER A 263 0.46 -22.55 4.29
C SER A 263 -0.20 -21.27 4.82
N TRP A 264 -1.29 -20.86 4.19
CA TRP A 264 -2.21 -19.89 4.78
C TRP A 264 -2.95 -20.54 5.94
N GLU A 265 -3.22 -19.79 7.01
CA GLU A 265 -4.02 -20.28 8.16
C GLU A 265 -5.35 -20.87 7.68
N ASN A 266 -6.01 -20.17 6.74
CA ASN A 266 -7.16 -20.71 6.04
C ASN A 266 -6.84 -21.00 4.56
N PRO A 267 -7.14 -22.21 4.05
CA PRO A 267 -6.89 -22.57 2.65
C PRO A 267 -7.59 -21.68 1.60
N TRP A 268 -8.65 -20.95 2.00
CA TRP A 268 -9.44 -20.09 1.13
C TRP A 268 -9.01 -18.61 1.13
N ASP A 269 -8.18 -18.19 2.09
CA ASP A 269 -7.77 -16.79 2.19
C ASP A 269 -7.10 -16.19 0.93
N PRO A 270 -6.25 -16.94 0.20
CA PRO A 270 -5.59 -16.39 -0.99
C PRO A 270 -6.60 -16.11 -2.10
N ILE A 271 -7.56 -17.03 -2.29
CA ILE A 271 -8.55 -16.91 -3.36
C ILE A 271 -9.56 -15.82 -3.03
N LEU A 272 -9.93 -15.66 -1.76
CA LEU A 272 -10.79 -14.55 -1.32
C LEU A 272 -10.10 -13.19 -1.41
N LYS A 273 -8.80 -13.09 -1.11
CA LYS A 273 -8.03 -11.83 -1.29
C LYS A 273 -8.06 -11.37 -2.75
N LEU A 274 -7.84 -12.29 -3.69
CA LEU A 274 -7.91 -12.00 -5.13
C LEU A 274 -9.32 -11.66 -5.60
N MET A 275 -10.32 -12.39 -5.12
CA MET A 275 -11.72 -12.10 -5.48
C MET A 275 -12.16 -10.74 -4.95
N ASN A 276 -11.71 -10.35 -3.74
CA ASN A 276 -12.02 -9.05 -3.15
C ASN A 276 -11.31 -7.89 -3.86
N SER A 277 -10.18 -8.15 -4.53
CA SER A 277 -9.53 -7.17 -5.42
C SER A 277 -10.16 -7.09 -6.82
N GLY A 278 -11.32 -7.75 -7.03
CA GLY A 278 -12.10 -7.66 -8.26
C GLY A 278 -11.89 -8.81 -9.25
N LEU A 279 -11.09 -9.84 -8.92
CA LEU A 279 -10.93 -11.00 -9.80
C LEU A 279 -12.13 -11.94 -9.72
N THR A 280 -12.46 -12.59 -10.84
CA THR A 280 -13.39 -13.72 -10.81
C THR A 280 -12.77 -14.89 -10.04
N MET A 281 -13.61 -15.81 -9.53
CA MET A 281 -13.13 -17.04 -8.91
C MET A 281 -12.21 -17.85 -9.84
N GLU A 282 -12.53 -17.90 -11.13
CA GLU A 282 -11.75 -18.63 -12.12
C GLU A 282 -10.37 -18.01 -12.29
N SER A 283 -10.30 -16.70 -12.52
CA SER A 283 -9.04 -15.94 -12.60
C SER A 283 -8.23 -16.06 -11.31
N ALA A 284 -8.89 -15.96 -10.15
CA ALA A 284 -8.24 -16.13 -8.85
C ALA A 284 -7.71 -17.55 -8.61
N SER A 285 -8.39 -18.57 -9.14
CA SER A 285 -7.93 -19.96 -9.07
C SER A 285 -6.68 -20.18 -9.92
N ILE A 286 -6.70 -19.67 -11.15
CA ILE A 286 -5.58 -19.73 -12.09
C ILE A 286 -4.34 -19.04 -11.50
N ALA A 287 -4.53 -17.83 -10.96
CA ALA A 287 -3.50 -17.04 -10.30
C ALA A 287 -2.81 -17.77 -9.14
N LEU A 288 -3.51 -18.69 -8.47
CA LEU A 288 -3.00 -19.46 -7.34
C LEU A 288 -2.48 -20.85 -7.74
N GLY A 289 -2.38 -21.15 -9.04
CA GLY A 289 -2.01 -22.48 -9.53
C GLY A 289 -3.04 -23.56 -9.18
N LEU A 290 -4.30 -23.17 -8.94
CA LEU A 290 -5.38 -24.08 -8.56
C LEU A 290 -6.18 -24.50 -9.78
N THR A 291 -6.54 -25.79 -9.82
CA THR A 291 -7.56 -26.24 -10.77
C THR A 291 -8.90 -25.54 -10.49
N PRO A 292 -9.76 -25.32 -11.50
CA PRO A 292 -11.09 -24.72 -11.30
C PRO A 292 -11.93 -25.46 -10.25
N ARG A 293 -11.76 -26.79 -10.16
CA ARG A 293 -12.41 -27.61 -9.14
C ARG A 293 -11.93 -27.28 -7.73
N THR A 294 -10.62 -27.12 -7.55
CA THR A 294 -10.01 -26.78 -6.25
C THR A 294 -10.41 -25.37 -5.82
N GLY A 295 -10.46 -24.41 -6.74
CA GLY A 295 -10.92 -23.05 -6.48
C GLY A 295 -12.38 -23.00 -6.01
N ARG A 296 -13.30 -23.61 -6.77
CA ARG A 296 -14.71 -23.74 -6.37
C ARG A 296 -14.88 -24.38 -5.01
N ARG A 297 -14.13 -25.46 -4.75
CA ARG A 297 -14.15 -26.15 -3.46
C ARG A 297 -13.73 -25.21 -2.32
N ARG A 298 -12.62 -24.48 -2.48
CA ARG A 298 -12.13 -23.54 -1.45
C ARG A 298 -13.13 -22.42 -1.16
N VAL A 299 -13.76 -21.84 -2.18
CA VAL A 299 -14.79 -20.82 -1.97
C VAL A 299 -16.03 -21.43 -1.30
N ALA A 300 -16.44 -22.64 -1.68
CA ALA A 300 -17.54 -23.32 -1.02
C ALA A 300 -17.23 -23.66 0.46
N ASP A 301 -15.98 -24.05 0.77
CA ASP A 301 -15.49 -24.25 2.13
C ASP A 301 -15.59 -22.95 2.94
N ALA A 302 -15.16 -21.83 2.36
CA ALA A 302 -15.28 -20.52 3.00
C ALA A 302 -16.73 -20.10 3.23
N MET A 303 -17.62 -20.31 2.25
CA MET A 303 -19.05 -20.02 2.39
C MET A 303 -19.67 -20.78 3.55
N ARG A 304 -19.30 -22.05 3.73
CA ARG A 304 -19.72 -22.85 4.89
C ARG A 304 -19.15 -22.32 6.19
N HIS A 305 -17.88 -21.92 6.20
CA HIS A 305 -17.23 -21.38 7.38
C HIS A 305 -17.88 -20.08 7.87
N TYR A 306 -18.18 -19.15 6.95
CA TYR A 306 -18.81 -17.87 7.26
C TYR A 306 -20.35 -17.91 7.32
N GLY A 307 -20.97 -19.08 7.07
CA GLY A 307 -22.42 -19.25 7.15
C GLY A 307 -23.21 -18.50 6.06
N VAL A 308 -22.61 -18.27 4.89
CA VAL A 308 -23.21 -17.49 3.80
C VAL A 308 -23.54 -18.36 2.58
N SER A 309 -24.56 -17.96 1.82
CA SER A 309 -25.03 -18.68 0.63
C SER A 309 -24.70 -17.99 -0.69
N SER A 310 -24.06 -16.80 -0.67
CA SER A 310 -23.61 -16.09 -1.87
C SER A 310 -22.15 -15.64 -1.76
N GLN A 311 -21.46 -15.53 -2.91
CA GLN A 311 -20.08 -15.02 -2.99
C GLN A 311 -19.99 -13.53 -2.61
N PHE A 312 -21.05 -12.76 -2.88
CA PHE A 312 -21.12 -11.35 -2.48
C PHE A 312 -21.15 -11.20 -0.95
N SER A 313 -22.03 -11.96 -0.28
CA SER A 313 -22.09 -12.01 1.19
C SER A 313 -20.79 -12.56 1.80
N LEU A 314 -20.12 -13.49 1.12
CA LEU A 314 -18.82 -14.02 1.53
C LEU A 314 -17.73 -12.94 1.56
N GLY A 315 -17.66 -12.10 0.53
CA GLY A 315 -16.68 -10.99 0.49
C GLY A 315 -16.88 -10.01 1.65
N ALA A 316 -18.13 -9.66 1.96
CA ALA A 316 -18.48 -8.80 3.08
C ALA A 316 -18.12 -9.43 4.44
N ALA A 317 -18.50 -10.70 4.66
CA ALA A 317 -18.23 -11.42 5.91
C ALA A 317 -16.72 -11.64 6.15
N TRP A 318 -15.98 -12.00 5.10
CA TRP A 318 -14.54 -12.20 5.17
C TRP A 318 -13.80 -10.89 5.46
N SER A 319 -14.17 -9.79 4.81
CA SER A 319 -13.57 -8.47 5.06
C SER A 319 -13.83 -7.99 6.49
N ALA A 320 -15.05 -8.18 7.01
CA ALA A 320 -15.39 -7.82 8.39
C ALA A 320 -14.56 -8.62 9.43
N SER A 321 -14.25 -9.89 9.14
CA SER A 321 -13.45 -10.74 10.05
C SER A 321 -11.97 -10.33 10.16
N ARG A 322 -11.48 -9.43 9.30
CA ARG A 322 -10.10 -8.95 9.27
C ARG A 322 -9.94 -7.47 9.62
N GLY A 323 -11.05 -6.77 9.86
CA GLY A 323 -11.07 -5.35 10.27
C GLY A 323 -10.93 -5.13 11.78
N HIS A 324 -10.48 -6.14 12.53
CA HIS A 324 -10.18 -6.13 13.96
C HIS A 324 -8.73 -6.55 14.18
#